data_AF-A0A1Y2BVI0-F1
#
_entry.id   AF-A0A1Y2BVI0-F1
#
_cell.length_a   1.000
_cell.length_b   1.000
_cell.length_c   1.000
_cell.angle_alpha   90.00
_cell.angle_beta   90.00
_cell.angle_gamma   90.00
#
_symmetry.space_group_name_H-M   'P 1'
#
loop_
_entity.id
_entity.type
_entity.pdbx_description
1 polymer ?
#
loop_
_entity_poly.entity_id
_entity_poly.type
_entity_poly.pdbx_seq_one_letter_code
_entity_poly.pdbx_strand_id
1 'polypeptide(L)'
;MTTAFSRILTPYGYNSSIARDPAIWFSAQNALVQDQIADSIYSNFSYSYFDIEPVYSYLKESITLRSYVDKKLMICSNAAYLSYFSNNEASQTWFYNSESLAQAYTIDRICYDWNYWPTSLIRTYSILVTNSNRKLNQDVIARMDNCPPMYEYKVTIQAQYNLYVGLSIATAGLIAVFLIYVFFYYIPDKEEPLSMRAVMTPFNIALLAGLLSTIGYDISYALNLSQALADIYTKFTATSYLWYSLNIKRNILFTSSKIFRILWILSYLFFCWRRSHLQVQRIFPRFYKTIATLFFLSPILILSPIPFAIYQVVIPSAGAQSWSYWFEMTSILTLLLCDSLLLYCFLRFLSRTMTDKNAPIDPKFVIVSRMGILSVIPSIVMGGVDLLLAGTAESQDYAYMATWTTLSSFCIHAVMLAMVSMKIALYRRAIQDLYEFNTRGMSSEGGKKTANYTIFWSKQSGTINGSNTSRAKPSVVRPSTSNILVSENVADAQPIQVESTTVPLPEGRNILGRSKSNARDFITYYVD
;
A
#
# COMPACT_ATOMS: atom_id res chain seq x y z
N MET A 1 30.57 40.60 3.62
CA MET A 1 30.13 40.83 5.01
C MET A 1 29.37 42.14 5.17
N THR A 2 29.93 43.28 4.72
CA THR A 2 29.27 44.61 4.76
C THR A 2 27.85 44.61 4.20
N THR A 3 27.55 43.81 3.18
CA THR A 3 26.23 43.74 2.55
C THR A 3 25.11 43.22 3.47
N ALA A 4 25.34 42.17 4.28
CA ALA A 4 24.32 41.60 5.17
C ALA A 4 24.02 42.58 6.31
N PHE A 5 25.07 43.13 6.93
CA PHE A 5 24.90 44.13 7.97
C PHE A 5 24.23 45.41 7.45
N SER A 6 24.66 45.88 6.27
CA SER A 6 24.05 47.06 5.63
C SER A 6 22.55 46.90 5.43
N ARG A 7 22.08 45.72 5.00
CA ARG A 7 20.66 45.41 4.82
C ARG A 7 19.89 45.45 6.13
N ILE A 8 20.49 44.94 7.21
CA ILE A 8 19.90 45.00 8.57
C ILE A 8 19.78 46.45 9.05
N LEU A 9 20.75 47.30 8.70
CA LEU A 9 20.77 48.70 9.13
C LEU A 9 19.90 49.63 8.27
N THR A 10 19.56 49.27 7.02
CA THR A 10 18.77 50.13 6.11
C THR A 10 17.45 50.64 6.73
N PRO A 11 16.64 49.82 7.44
CA PRO A 11 15.42 50.30 8.10
C PRO A 11 15.66 51.38 9.17
N TYR A 12 16.90 51.48 9.67
CA TYR A 12 17.31 52.43 10.71
C TYR A 12 18.00 53.68 10.14
N GLY A 13 17.92 53.89 8.82
CA GLY A 13 18.47 55.07 8.15
C GLY A 13 19.94 54.94 7.73
N TYR A 14 20.53 53.74 7.82
CA TYR A 14 21.85 53.50 7.22
C TYR A 14 21.75 53.50 5.70
N ASN A 15 22.52 54.39 5.06
CA ASN A 15 22.65 54.45 3.61
C ASN A 15 24.10 54.14 3.21
N SER A 16 24.29 52.98 2.59
CA SER A 16 25.61 52.50 2.16
C SER A 16 26.27 53.38 1.09
N SER A 17 25.52 54.27 0.42
CA SER A 17 26.10 55.23 -0.53
C SER A 17 26.70 56.48 0.14
N ILE A 18 26.35 56.74 1.41
CA ILE A 18 26.75 57.95 2.15
C ILE A 18 27.70 57.60 3.31
N ALA A 19 27.46 56.49 4.01
CA ALA A 19 28.24 56.08 5.19
C ALA A 19 29.29 55.02 4.84
N ARG A 20 30.57 55.31 5.12
CA ARG A 20 31.70 54.46 4.69
C ARG A 20 31.82 53.12 5.42
N ASP A 21 31.36 53.03 6.67
CA ASP A 21 31.47 51.81 7.47
C ASP A 21 30.20 51.60 8.34
N PRO A 22 29.50 50.46 8.22
CA PRO A 22 28.30 50.17 8.99
C PRO A 22 28.54 49.97 10.49
N ALA A 23 29.71 49.48 10.93
CA ALA A 23 30.06 49.37 12.33
C ALA A 23 30.34 50.74 12.97
N ILE A 24 31.04 51.63 12.26
CA ILE A 24 31.25 53.01 12.73
C ILE A 24 29.89 53.72 12.86
N TRP A 25 29.04 53.62 11.84
CA TRP A 25 27.70 54.21 11.88
C TRP A 25 26.87 53.65 13.04
N PHE A 26 26.90 52.34 13.27
CA PHE A 26 26.22 51.69 14.38
C PHE A 26 26.74 52.18 15.74
N SER A 27 28.06 52.31 15.90
CA SER A 27 28.69 52.78 17.15
C SER A 27 28.35 54.23 17.48
N ALA A 28 28.12 55.06 16.46
CA ALA A 28 27.73 56.47 16.61
C ALA A 28 26.28 56.65 17.05
N GLN A 29 25.45 55.60 17.00
CA GLN A 29 24.06 55.66 17.43
C GLN A 29 23.95 55.72 18.96
N ASN A 30 22.83 56.26 19.45
CA ASN A 30 22.52 56.25 20.86
C ASN A 30 22.17 54.83 21.35
N ALA A 31 22.13 54.65 22.68
CA ALA A 31 21.88 53.36 23.32
C ALA A 31 20.56 52.72 22.89
N LEU A 32 19.51 53.53 22.72
CA LEU A 32 18.18 53.07 22.34
C LEU A 32 18.17 52.50 20.91
N VAL A 33 18.81 53.17 19.96
CA VAL A 33 18.87 52.73 18.56
C VAL A 33 19.74 51.47 18.42
N GLN A 34 20.87 51.40 19.14
CA GLN A 34 21.68 50.17 19.17
C GLN A 34 20.90 48.99 19.75
N ASP A 35 20.09 49.21 20.78
CA ASP A 35 19.23 48.18 21.37
C ASP A 35 18.14 47.74 20.39
N GLN A 36 17.46 48.68 19.72
CA GLN A 36 16.43 48.38 18.72
C GLN A 36 16.96 47.59 17.53
N ILE A 37 18.18 47.90 17.07
CA ILE A 37 18.83 47.13 16.00
C ILE A 37 19.17 45.73 16.49
N ALA A 38 19.76 45.60 17.69
CA ALA A 38 20.05 44.30 18.29
C ALA A 38 18.77 43.49 18.50
N ASP A 39 17.67 44.13 18.92
CA ASP A 39 16.35 43.52 19.04
C ASP A 39 15.81 43.07 17.70
N SER A 40 15.98 43.84 16.62
CA SER A 40 15.55 43.38 15.31
C SER A 40 16.38 42.22 14.79
N ILE A 41 17.68 42.14 15.09
CA ILE A 41 18.49 40.96 14.76
C ILE A 41 18.01 39.76 15.61
N TYR A 42 17.74 40.01 16.88
CA TYR A 42 17.30 39.01 17.85
C TYR A 42 15.90 38.46 17.51
N SER A 43 14.93 39.30 17.20
CA SER A 43 13.54 38.90 16.96
C SER A 43 13.30 38.42 15.53
N ASN A 44 14.20 38.69 14.58
CA ASN A 44 14.03 38.26 13.20
C ASN A 44 14.62 36.85 12.99
N PHE A 45 13.74 35.85 13.04
CA PHE A 45 14.09 34.45 12.81
C PHE A 45 14.41 34.11 11.34
N SER A 46 14.20 35.03 10.40
CA SER A 46 14.59 34.82 9.00
C SER A 46 16.10 34.96 8.76
N TYR A 47 16.85 35.59 9.67
CA TYR A 47 18.30 35.63 9.58
C TYR A 47 18.89 34.30 10.01
N SER A 48 19.70 33.66 9.17
CA SER A 48 20.40 32.42 9.52
C SER A 48 21.64 32.68 10.38
N TYR A 49 22.27 31.62 10.88
CA TYR A 49 23.61 31.71 11.50
C TYR A 49 24.62 32.44 10.59
N PHE A 50 24.56 32.18 9.28
CA PHE A 50 25.46 32.79 8.29
C PHE A 50 25.20 34.28 8.05
N ASP A 51 24.04 34.80 8.50
CA ASP A 51 23.75 36.22 8.48
C ASP A 51 24.19 36.90 9.79
N ILE A 52 23.98 36.23 10.93
CA ILE A 52 24.17 36.81 12.26
C ILE A 52 25.62 36.77 12.72
N GLU A 53 26.30 35.63 12.59
CA GLU A 53 27.65 35.48 13.13
C GLU A 53 28.67 36.43 12.47
N PRO A 54 28.68 36.60 11.14
CA PRO A 54 29.56 37.59 10.51
C PRO A 54 29.30 39.01 10.99
N VAL A 55 28.05 39.37 11.28
CA VAL A 55 27.67 40.70 11.79
C VAL A 55 28.21 40.88 13.21
N TYR A 56 27.98 39.90 14.08
CA TYR A 56 28.43 39.94 15.47
C TYR A 56 29.96 39.97 15.57
N SER A 57 30.65 39.08 14.87
CA SER A 57 32.12 39.05 14.83
C SER A 57 32.71 40.36 14.27
N TYR A 58 32.16 40.89 13.17
CA TYR A 58 32.60 42.17 12.61
C TYR A 58 32.41 43.34 13.58
N LEU A 59 31.26 43.42 14.26
CA LEU A 59 31.00 44.46 15.25
C LEU A 59 31.97 44.36 16.45
N LYS A 60 32.24 43.14 16.92
CA LYS A 60 33.14 42.90 18.04
C LYS A 60 34.59 43.24 17.73
N GLU A 61 35.04 43.02 16.50
CA GLU A 61 36.39 43.38 16.05
C GLU A 61 36.54 44.88 15.77
N SER A 62 35.48 45.51 15.26
CA SER A 62 35.55 46.90 14.76
C SER A 62 35.31 47.96 15.83
N ILE A 63 34.50 47.66 16.85
CA ILE A 63 34.06 48.64 17.84
C ILE A 63 33.89 48.03 19.25
N THR A 64 33.97 48.87 20.28
CA THR A 64 33.60 48.45 21.64
C THR A 64 32.09 48.49 21.80
N LEU A 65 31.45 47.32 21.83
CA LEU A 65 30.02 47.19 22.05
C LEU A 65 29.64 47.51 23.51
N ARG A 66 28.46 48.10 23.69
CA ARG A 66 27.86 48.24 25.03
C ARG A 66 27.53 46.84 25.55
N SER A 67 27.77 46.59 26.85
CA SER A 67 27.63 45.25 27.44
C SER A 67 26.28 44.56 27.20
N TYR A 68 25.16 45.29 27.22
CA TYR A 68 23.84 44.70 26.97
C TYR A 68 23.61 44.34 25.49
N VAL A 69 24.13 45.16 24.56
CA VAL A 69 24.09 44.90 23.10
C VAL A 69 24.95 43.68 22.79
N ASP A 70 26.16 43.64 23.34
CA ASP A 70 27.10 42.51 23.20
C ASP A 70 26.47 41.21 23.71
N LYS A 71 25.90 41.21 24.92
CA LYS A 71 25.19 40.04 25.48
C LYS A 71 24.03 39.59 24.57
N LYS A 72 23.22 40.50 24.05
CA LYS A 72 22.06 40.18 23.19
C LYS A 72 22.49 39.59 21.85
N LEU A 73 23.50 40.17 21.19
CA LEU A 73 24.05 39.66 19.93
C LEU A 73 24.77 38.31 20.12
N MET A 74 25.51 38.14 21.22
CA MET A 74 26.12 36.85 21.58
C MET A 74 25.08 35.75 21.76
N ILE A 75 23.99 36.02 22.49
CA ILE A 75 22.89 35.05 22.66
C ILE A 75 22.26 34.74 21.31
N CYS A 76 22.02 35.76 20.47
CA CYS A 76 21.45 35.58 19.13
C CYS A 76 22.34 34.68 18.25
N SER A 77 23.64 34.96 18.21
CA SER A 77 24.59 34.17 17.41
C SER A 77 24.68 32.73 17.90
N ASN A 78 24.84 32.50 19.20
CA ASN A 78 24.93 31.15 19.74
C ASN A 78 23.62 30.37 19.57
N ALA A 79 22.46 31.03 19.69
CA ALA A 79 21.17 30.42 19.43
C ALA A 79 21.01 30.03 17.95
N ALA A 80 21.42 30.91 17.02
CA ALA A 80 21.45 30.62 15.59
C ALA A 80 22.44 29.50 15.24
N TYR A 81 23.60 29.47 15.91
CA TYR A 81 24.57 28.40 15.72
C TYR A 81 24.02 27.07 16.19
N LEU A 82 23.38 27.03 17.36
CA LEU A 82 22.74 25.81 17.87
C LEU A 82 21.56 25.37 16.98
N SER A 83 20.82 26.33 16.42
CA SER A 83 19.81 26.05 15.41
C SER A 83 20.40 25.59 14.10
N TYR A 84 21.70 25.57 13.83
CA TYR A 84 22.24 24.96 12.60
C TYR A 84 23.07 23.71 12.90
N PHE A 85 23.79 23.73 14.02
CA PHE A 85 24.72 22.71 14.47
C PHE A 85 24.28 22.14 15.83
N SER A 86 23.06 21.60 15.88
CA SER A 86 22.46 21.07 17.11
C SER A 86 23.25 19.93 17.76
N ASN A 87 24.15 19.28 17.02
CA ASN A 87 25.02 18.20 17.48
C ASN A 87 26.33 18.69 18.14
N ASN A 88 26.64 20.00 18.08
CA ASN A 88 27.89 20.53 18.59
C ASN A 88 27.88 20.60 20.13
N GLU A 89 28.88 20.00 20.77
CA GLU A 89 28.96 19.89 22.23
C GLU A 89 29.16 21.25 22.93
N ALA A 90 29.91 22.16 22.31
CA ALA A 90 30.17 23.49 22.89
C ALA A 90 28.91 24.36 22.89
N SER A 91 28.10 24.32 21.82
CA SER A 91 26.85 25.07 21.74
C SER A 91 25.78 24.50 22.68
N GLN A 92 25.72 23.17 22.82
CA GLN A 92 24.91 22.50 23.84
C GLN A 92 25.33 22.95 25.24
N THR A 93 26.63 22.88 25.56
CA THR A 93 27.17 23.30 26.86
C THR A 93 26.85 24.77 27.16
N TRP A 94 26.97 25.65 26.18
CA TRP A 94 26.54 27.05 26.30
C TRP A 94 25.04 27.16 26.63
N PHE A 95 24.18 26.44 25.91
CA PHE A 95 22.74 26.44 26.13
C PHE A 95 22.38 26.03 27.57
N TYR A 96 22.96 24.94 28.08
CA TYR A 96 22.70 24.48 29.46
C TYR A 96 23.28 25.38 30.56
N ASN A 97 24.29 26.19 30.23
CA ASN A 97 24.87 27.17 31.16
C ASN A 97 24.22 28.56 31.05
N SER A 98 23.34 28.76 30.05
CA SER A 98 22.65 30.02 29.83
C SER A 98 21.47 30.21 30.79
N GLU A 99 21.10 31.47 31.02
CA GLU A 99 19.90 31.85 31.78
C GLU A 99 18.63 31.31 31.11
N SER A 100 17.57 31.06 31.89
CA SER A 100 16.32 30.48 31.39
C SER A 100 15.69 31.27 30.24
N LEU A 101 15.81 32.61 30.26
CA LEU A 101 15.32 33.47 29.19
C LEU A 101 16.10 33.28 27.88
N ALA A 102 17.41 33.09 27.95
CA ALA A 102 18.24 32.78 26.78
C ALA A 102 17.95 31.38 26.23
N GLN A 103 17.69 30.40 27.12
CA GLN A 103 17.24 29.07 26.72
C GLN A 103 15.88 29.13 26.03
N ALA A 104 14.90 29.81 26.62
CA ALA A 104 13.57 29.99 26.04
C ALA A 104 13.62 30.62 24.66
N TYR A 105 14.37 31.71 24.50
CA TYR A 105 14.60 32.34 23.21
C TYR A 105 15.24 31.39 22.19
N THR A 106 16.24 30.62 22.61
CA THR A 106 16.91 29.67 21.73
C THR A 106 15.94 28.60 21.22
N ILE A 107 15.03 28.11 22.08
CA ILE A 107 13.98 27.17 21.68
C ILE A 107 12.96 27.78 20.74
N ASP A 108 12.50 29.01 21.03
CA ASP A 108 11.61 29.74 20.13
C ASP A 108 12.27 29.91 18.75
N ARG A 109 13.54 30.31 18.72
CA ARG A 109 14.30 30.47 17.47
C ARG A 109 14.42 29.17 16.69
N ILE A 110 14.81 28.07 17.35
CA ILE A 110 14.85 26.74 16.72
C ILE A 110 13.47 26.34 16.19
N CYS A 111 12.40 26.70 16.90
CA CYS A 111 11.03 26.42 16.50
C CYS A 111 10.58 27.18 15.24
N TYR A 112 10.97 28.45 15.12
CA TYR A 112 10.54 29.35 14.05
C TYR A 112 11.50 29.45 12.87
N ASP A 113 12.69 28.83 12.94
CA ASP A 113 13.55 28.62 11.79
C ASP A 113 12.89 27.57 10.88
N TRP A 114 11.91 28.02 10.07
CA TRP A 114 11.03 27.22 9.20
C TRP A 114 11.76 26.26 8.25
N ASN A 115 13.07 26.40 8.11
CA ASN A 115 13.91 25.44 7.39
C ASN A 115 14.06 24.10 8.12
N TYR A 116 13.64 24.01 9.39
CA TYR A 116 13.64 22.75 10.13
C TYR A 116 12.49 21.85 9.70
N TRP A 117 12.84 20.81 8.94
CA TRP A 117 12.01 19.61 8.80
C TRP A 117 11.65 19.07 10.20
N PRO A 118 10.38 18.75 10.53
CA PRO A 118 9.98 18.39 11.89
C PRO A 118 10.76 17.23 12.51
N THR A 119 11.22 16.28 11.70
CA THR A 119 12.13 15.23 12.18
C THR A 119 13.45 15.80 12.69
N SER A 120 14.00 16.81 12.01
CA SER A 120 15.20 17.54 12.45
C SER A 120 14.93 18.32 13.72
N LEU A 121 13.77 18.97 13.84
CA LEU A 121 13.36 19.70 15.05
C LEU A 121 13.26 18.75 16.25
N ILE A 122 12.54 17.64 16.08
CA ILE A 122 12.40 16.59 17.10
C ILE A 122 13.77 16.03 17.48
N ARG A 123 14.64 15.79 16.51
CA ARG A 123 16.02 15.35 16.74
C ARG A 123 16.77 16.37 17.58
N THR A 124 16.76 17.64 17.19
CA THR A 124 17.43 18.73 17.90
C THR A 124 16.92 18.84 19.33
N TYR A 125 15.61 18.92 19.54
CA TYR A 125 15.05 19.02 20.89
C TYR A 125 15.40 17.82 21.74
N SER A 126 15.30 16.61 21.19
CA SER A 126 15.68 15.47 22.00
C SER A 126 17.19 15.41 22.21
N ILE A 127 18.07 15.88 21.33
CA ILE A 127 19.51 16.01 21.69
C ILE A 127 19.70 16.98 22.87
N LEU A 128 18.96 18.10 22.85
CA LEU A 128 18.99 19.14 23.90
C LEU A 128 18.35 18.72 25.22
N VAL A 129 17.57 17.65 25.26
CA VAL A 129 17.05 17.15 26.53
C VAL A 129 17.93 16.01 27.05
N THR A 130 18.73 15.38 26.18
CA THR A 130 19.33 14.09 26.50
C THR A 130 20.81 14.09 26.73
N ASN A 131 21.52 14.99 26.05
CA ASN A 131 22.98 15.02 26.13
C ASN A 131 23.50 15.77 27.36
N SER A 132 22.63 16.26 28.27
CA SER A 132 23.08 16.85 29.52
C SER A 132 22.66 16.08 30.76
N ASN A 133 23.56 16.16 31.74
CA ASN A 133 23.30 15.77 33.11
C ASN A 133 22.40 16.79 33.85
N ARG A 134 22.00 17.89 33.20
CA ARG A 134 21.18 18.96 33.80
C ARG A 134 19.77 18.93 33.23
N LYS A 135 18.78 18.77 34.10
CA LYS A 135 17.39 18.88 33.68
C LYS A 135 17.10 20.29 33.20
N LEU A 136 16.50 20.43 32.02
CA LEU A 136 15.99 21.71 31.54
C LEU A 136 14.87 22.22 32.43
N ASN A 137 14.73 23.54 32.50
CA ASN A 137 13.60 24.15 33.18
C ASN A 137 12.28 23.71 32.51
N GLN A 138 11.24 23.48 33.31
CA GLN A 138 9.90 23.09 32.83
C GLN A 138 9.35 24.09 31.82
N ASP A 139 9.60 25.39 31.98
CA ASP A 139 9.17 26.41 31.01
C ASP A 139 9.79 26.21 29.63
N VAL A 140 11.06 25.78 29.57
CA VAL A 140 11.78 25.52 28.32
C VAL A 140 11.22 24.26 27.64
N ILE A 141 10.91 23.23 28.44
CA ILE A 141 10.25 22.01 27.94
C ILE A 141 8.85 22.32 27.43
N ALA A 142 8.07 23.13 28.14
CA ALA A 142 6.74 23.55 27.72
C ALA A 142 6.79 24.34 26.40
N ARG A 143 7.82 25.16 26.17
CA ARG A 143 8.04 25.84 24.89
C ARG A 143 8.39 24.88 23.76
N MET A 144 9.25 23.88 24.01
CA MET A 144 9.53 22.81 23.04
C MET A 144 8.23 22.05 22.67
N ASP A 145 7.37 21.78 23.65
CA ASP A 145 6.14 21.02 23.47
C ASP A 145 5.07 21.78 22.67
N ASN A 146 4.99 23.09 22.90
CA ASN A 146 4.06 24.04 22.25
C ASN A 146 4.58 24.62 20.93
N CYS A 147 5.76 24.20 20.49
CA CYS A 147 6.33 24.63 19.22
C CYS A 147 5.37 24.26 18.05
N PRO A 148 4.92 25.21 17.18
CA PRO A 148 3.86 24.93 16.22
C PRO A 148 4.11 23.73 15.28
N PRO A 149 5.30 23.55 14.67
CA PRO A 149 5.60 22.35 13.87
C PRO A 149 5.50 21.04 14.67
N MET A 150 5.85 21.05 15.95
CA MET A 150 5.75 19.88 16.83
C MET A 150 4.29 19.57 17.19
N TYR A 151 3.50 20.61 17.46
CA TYR A 151 2.06 20.47 17.69
C TYR A 151 1.34 19.91 16.46
N GLU A 152 1.62 20.46 15.26
CA GLU A 152 1.03 20.00 14.01
C GLU A 152 1.42 18.55 13.70
N TYR A 153 2.68 18.17 13.97
CA TYR A 153 3.15 16.79 13.86
C TYR A 153 2.37 15.83 14.77
N LYS A 154 2.19 16.19 16.05
CA LYS A 154 1.40 15.39 17.02
C LYS A 154 -0.04 15.23 16.57
N VAL A 155 -0.69 16.32 16.16
CA VAL A 155 -2.08 16.31 15.68
C VAL A 155 -2.21 15.41 14.46
N THR A 156 -1.28 15.51 13.51
CA THR A 156 -1.28 14.70 12.29
C THR A 156 -1.12 13.22 12.61
N ILE A 157 -0.15 12.83 13.43
CA ILE A 157 0.03 11.42 13.81
C ILE A 157 -1.17 10.89 14.59
N GLN A 158 -1.74 11.69 15.50
CA GLN A 158 -2.93 11.30 16.25
C GLN A 158 -4.13 11.10 15.32
N ALA A 159 -4.33 11.98 14.34
CA ALA A 159 -5.38 11.84 13.34
C ALA A 159 -5.20 10.57 12.52
N GLN A 160 -3.98 10.28 12.08
CA GLN A 160 -3.66 9.04 11.37
C GLN A 160 -3.91 7.81 12.23
N TYR A 161 -3.43 7.80 13.48
CA TYR A 161 -3.67 6.70 14.42
C TYR A 161 -5.17 6.37 14.53
N ASN A 162 -5.99 7.39 14.79
CA ASN A 162 -7.45 7.23 14.88
C ASN A 162 -8.05 6.70 13.58
N LEU A 163 -7.54 7.14 12.43
CA LEU A 163 -7.99 6.69 11.12
C LEU A 163 -7.69 5.21 10.89
N TYR A 164 -6.47 4.74 11.18
CA TYR A 164 -6.10 3.33 11.05
C TYR A 164 -6.87 2.43 12.04
N VAL A 165 -7.20 2.93 13.23
CA VAL A 165 -8.15 2.24 14.13
C VAL A 165 -9.54 2.13 13.50
N GLY A 166 -10.05 3.22 12.90
CA GLY A 166 -11.33 3.21 12.18
C GLY A 166 -11.36 2.24 10.99
N LEU A 167 -10.28 2.21 10.20
CA LEU A 167 -10.10 1.27 9.09
C LEU A 167 -10.04 -0.19 9.57
N SER A 168 -9.33 -0.46 10.67
CA SER A 168 -9.31 -1.79 11.31
C SER A 168 -10.73 -2.27 11.69
N ILE A 169 -11.54 -1.37 12.26
CA ILE A 169 -12.95 -1.65 12.62
C ILE A 169 -13.78 -1.91 11.36
N ALA A 170 -13.58 -1.12 10.30
CA ALA A 170 -14.27 -1.33 9.03
C ALA A 170 -13.94 -2.70 8.42
N THR A 171 -12.67 -3.11 8.43
CA THR A 171 -12.23 -4.44 7.97
C THR A 171 -12.78 -5.56 8.85
N ALA A 172 -12.82 -5.38 10.18
CA ALA A 172 -13.50 -6.33 11.07
C ALA A 172 -15.00 -6.48 10.73
N GLY A 173 -15.67 -5.37 10.37
CA GLY A 173 -17.02 -5.38 9.83
C GLY A 173 -17.15 -6.19 8.54
N LEU A 174 -16.22 -6.04 7.59
CA LEU A 174 -16.18 -6.85 6.37
C LEU A 174 -15.97 -8.34 6.65
N ILE A 175 -15.11 -8.69 7.62
CA ILE A 175 -14.94 -10.07 8.08
C ILE A 175 -16.26 -10.61 8.64
N ALA A 176 -16.94 -9.84 9.50
CA ALA A 176 -18.24 -10.24 10.06
C ALA A 176 -19.28 -10.47 8.95
N VAL A 177 -19.39 -9.56 7.97
CA VAL A 177 -20.28 -9.72 6.81
C VAL A 177 -19.94 -10.99 6.03
N PHE A 178 -18.66 -11.25 5.78
CA PHE A 178 -18.20 -12.47 5.10
C PHE A 178 -18.56 -13.74 5.89
N LEU A 179 -18.31 -13.76 7.21
CA LEU A 179 -18.64 -14.90 8.06
C LEU A 179 -20.15 -15.12 8.15
N ILE A 180 -20.94 -14.07 8.33
CA ILE A 180 -22.41 -14.16 8.34
C ILE A 180 -22.89 -14.75 7.01
N TYR A 181 -22.36 -14.25 5.90
CA TYR A 181 -22.66 -14.77 4.57
C TYR A 181 -22.32 -16.27 4.44
N VAL A 182 -21.16 -16.71 4.91
CA VAL A 182 -20.76 -18.13 4.86
C VAL A 182 -21.64 -19.01 5.76
N PHE A 183 -21.88 -18.60 7.00
CA PHE A 183 -22.54 -19.43 8.00
C PHE A 183 -24.07 -19.42 7.91
N PHE A 184 -24.69 -18.29 7.56
CA PHE A 184 -26.16 -18.16 7.56
C PHE A 184 -26.79 -18.31 6.17
N TYR A 185 -26.06 -18.02 5.10
CA TYR A 185 -26.60 -18.13 3.75
C TYR A 185 -26.03 -19.34 3.02
N TYR A 186 -24.70 -19.50 3.00
CA TYR A 186 -24.08 -20.55 2.19
C TYR A 186 -24.21 -21.97 2.77
N ILE A 187 -24.09 -22.14 4.09
CA ILE A 187 -24.14 -23.46 4.74
C ILE A 187 -25.57 -24.05 4.79
N PRO A 188 -26.61 -23.33 5.25
CA PRO A 188 -27.93 -23.94 5.46
C PRO A 188 -28.60 -24.43 4.18
N ASP A 189 -28.29 -23.82 3.03
CA ASP A 189 -28.79 -24.22 1.71
C ASP A 189 -28.24 -25.58 1.25
N LYS A 190 -27.12 -26.04 1.80
CA LYS A 190 -26.56 -27.36 1.53
C LYS A 190 -26.99 -28.27 2.68
N GLU A 191 -28.07 -29.02 2.50
CA GLU A 191 -28.59 -30.07 3.42
C GLU A 191 -27.56 -31.18 3.80
N GLU A 192 -26.28 -30.99 3.48
CA GLU A 192 -25.17 -31.87 3.81
C GLU A 192 -24.51 -31.46 5.14
N PRO A 193 -23.94 -32.41 5.90
CA PRO A 193 -23.19 -32.09 7.10
C PRO A 193 -22.06 -31.10 6.76
N LEU A 194 -21.80 -30.15 7.67
CA LEU A 194 -20.74 -29.13 7.61
C LEU A 194 -19.40 -29.73 7.14
N SER A 195 -19.19 -29.76 5.83
CA SER A 195 -17.93 -30.21 5.24
C SER A 195 -17.01 -29.01 5.20
N MET A 196 -15.95 -29.03 6.01
CA MET A 196 -14.91 -27.99 6.00
C MET A 196 -14.36 -27.73 4.59
N ARG A 197 -14.37 -28.76 3.72
CA ARG A 197 -13.96 -28.65 2.32
C ARG A 197 -14.87 -27.73 1.49
N ALA A 198 -16.16 -27.65 1.81
CA ALA A 198 -17.11 -26.77 1.14
C ALA A 198 -16.97 -25.30 1.58
N VAL A 199 -16.48 -25.07 2.81
CA VAL A 199 -16.25 -23.74 3.38
C VAL A 199 -14.87 -23.20 2.98
N MET A 200 -13.84 -24.03 3.03
CA MET A 200 -12.44 -23.67 2.73
C MET A 200 -12.11 -23.80 1.24
N THR A 201 -12.92 -23.15 0.41
CA THR A 201 -12.64 -23.07 -1.03
C THR A 201 -11.42 -22.18 -1.24
N PRO A 202 -10.61 -22.40 -2.29
CA PRO A 202 -9.43 -21.57 -2.56
C PRO A 202 -9.76 -20.07 -2.59
N PHE A 203 -10.96 -19.73 -3.06
CA PHE A 203 -11.49 -18.38 -3.06
C PHE A 203 -11.72 -17.82 -1.65
N ASN A 204 -12.39 -18.59 -0.78
CA ASN A 204 -12.70 -18.16 0.58
C ASN A 204 -11.40 -18.02 1.40
N ILE A 205 -10.42 -18.92 1.17
CA ILE A 205 -9.10 -18.83 1.79
C ILE A 205 -8.39 -17.55 1.37
N ALA A 206 -8.37 -17.23 0.06
CA ALA A 206 -7.72 -16.02 -0.44
C ALA A 206 -8.39 -14.74 0.08
N LEU A 207 -9.73 -14.70 0.10
CA LEU A 207 -10.48 -13.56 0.62
C LEU A 207 -10.23 -13.36 2.12
N LEU A 208 -10.28 -14.44 2.91
CA LEU A 208 -10.02 -14.40 4.34
C LEU A 208 -8.57 -13.99 4.63
N ALA A 209 -7.60 -14.54 3.90
CA ALA A 209 -6.20 -14.17 4.01
C ALA A 209 -5.99 -12.68 3.68
N GLY A 210 -6.65 -12.16 2.64
CA GLY A 210 -6.63 -10.74 2.31
C GLY A 210 -7.24 -9.86 3.41
N LEU A 211 -8.38 -10.25 3.99
CA LEU A 211 -9.02 -9.51 5.08
C LEU A 211 -8.17 -9.52 6.36
N LEU A 212 -7.63 -10.68 6.73
CA LEU A 212 -6.73 -10.82 7.88
C LEU A 212 -5.41 -10.05 7.68
N SER A 213 -4.91 -10.00 6.44
CA SER A 213 -3.74 -9.20 6.10
C SER A 213 -4.03 -7.70 6.16
N THR A 214 -5.23 -7.27 5.75
CA THR A 214 -5.64 -5.86 5.82
C THR A 214 -5.73 -5.39 7.27
N ILE A 215 -6.45 -6.13 8.13
CA ILE A 215 -6.55 -5.78 9.56
C ILE A 215 -5.19 -5.87 10.27
N GLY A 216 -4.35 -6.85 9.90
CA GLY A 216 -3.00 -6.97 10.41
C GLY A 216 -2.13 -5.77 10.03
N TYR A 217 -2.22 -5.32 8.78
CA TYR A 217 -1.56 -4.10 8.29
C TYR A 217 -2.00 -2.88 9.11
N ASP A 218 -3.31 -2.66 9.26
CA ASP A 218 -3.84 -1.49 9.97
C ASP A 218 -3.46 -1.49 11.46
N ILE A 219 -3.57 -2.63 12.14
CA ILE A 219 -3.19 -2.76 13.55
C ILE A 219 -1.68 -2.53 13.72
N SER A 220 -0.84 -3.17 12.90
CA SER A 220 0.61 -2.98 12.97
C SER A 220 1.01 -1.53 12.73
N TYR A 221 0.37 -0.85 11.78
CA TYR A 221 0.63 0.55 11.49
C TYR A 221 0.12 1.48 12.60
N ALA A 222 -1.09 1.25 13.13
CA ALA A 222 -1.63 2.00 14.26
C ALA A 222 -0.76 1.86 15.51
N LEU A 223 -0.29 0.64 15.82
CA LEU A 223 0.64 0.41 16.93
C LEU A 223 1.99 1.12 16.72
N ASN A 224 2.50 1.14 15.49
CA ASN A 224 3.71 1.90 15.15
C ASN A 224 3.52 3.41 15.37
N LEU A 225 2.39 3.98 14.96
CA LEU A 225 2.04 5.38 15.20
C LEU A 225 1.84 5.67 16.70
N SER A 226 1.17 4.76 17.42
CA SER A 226 0.98 4.87 18.87
C SER A 226 2.31 4.87 19.62
N GLN A 227 3.27 4.03 19.23
CA GLN A 227 4.62 4.06 19.78
C GLN A 227 5.34 5.36 19.45
N ALA A 228 5.22 5.87 18.22
CA ALA A 228 5.79 7.17 17.87
C ALA A 228 5.21 8.30 18.72
N LEU A 229 3.89 8.33 18.96
CA LEU A 229 3.24 9.28 19.88
C LEU A 229 3.73 9.10 21.31
N ALA A 230 3.79 7.87 21.81
CA ALA A 230 4.26 7.60 23.16
C ALA A 230 5.72 8.05 23.34
N ASP A 231 6.59 7.80 22.35
CA ASP A 231 7.98 8.25 22.39
C ASP A 231 8.07 9.79 22.41
N ILE A 232 7.22 10.50 21.65
CA ILE A 232 7.11 11.97 21.69
C ILE A 232 6.72 12.46 23.09
N TYR A 233 5.70 11.86 23.72
CA TYR A 233 5.17 12.35 25.00
C TYR A 233 5.97 11.89 26.23
N THR A 234 6.54 10.69 26.19
CA THR A 234 7.19 10.06 27.36
C THR A 234 8.70 10.25 27.38
N LYS A 235 9.31 10.49 26.21
CA LYS A 235 10.77 10.51 26.06
C LYS A 235 11.24 11.65 25.17
N PHE A 236 11.38 12.83 25.75
CA PHE A 236 12.55 13.65 25.46
C PHE A 236 13.83 13.02 26.08
N THR A 237 13.99 11.68 26.09
CA THR A 237 15.09 10.96 26.76
C THR A 237 15.94 10.08 25.81
N ALA A 238 17.26 10.23 25.97
CA ALA A 238 18.48 9.59 25.48
C ALA A 238 18.73 9.10 24.04
N THR A 239 17.80 9.07 23.09
CA THR A 239 18.09 8.38 21.79
C THR A 239 17.54 9.04 20.52
N SER A 240 17.59 10.37 20.41
CA SER A 240 17.13 11.08 19.20
C SER A 240 17.99 10.98 17.95
N TYR A 241 19.16 10.36 18.04
CA TYR A 241 19.98 10.18 16.85
C TYR A 241 19.43 9.13 15.88
N LEU A 242 18.46 8.29 16.28
CA LEU A 242 17.98 7.16 15.45
C LEU A 242 16.44 6.96 15.54
N TRP A 243 15.65 8.01 15.30
CA TRP A 243 14.18 7.94 15.29
C TRP A 243 13.62 6.87 14.34
N TYR A 244 14.36 6.49 13.30
CA TYR A 244 13.97 5.42 12.36
C TYR A 244 14.83 4.15 12.43
N SER A 245 15.83 4.09 13.32
CA SER A 245 16.89 3.07 13.20
C SER A 245 17.39 2.41 14.50
N LEU A 246 16.98 2.77 15.73
CA LEU A 246 17.39 1.96 16.91
C LEU A 246 16.26 1.37 17.75
N ASN A 247 15.02 1.83 17.60
CA ASN A 247 13.93 1.22 18.35
C ASN A 247 13.53 -0.09 17.65
N ILE A 248 14.14 -1.20 18.06
CA ILE A 248 13.89 -2.55 17.53
C ILE A 248 12.38 -2.84 17.51
N LYS A 249 11.61 -2.41 18.53
CA LYS A 249 10.16 -2.61 18.58
C LYS A 249 9.43 -1.87 17.45
N ARG A 250 9.81 -0.62 17.18
CA ARG A 250 9.26 0.18 16.09
C ARG A 250 9.60 -0.43 14.73
N ASN A 251 10.85 -0.87 14.55
CA ASN A 251 11.29 -1.54 13.32
C ASN A 251 10.52 -2.85 13.10
N ILE A 252 10.29 -3.64 14.15
CA ILE A 252 9.47 -4.87 14.07
C ILE A 252 8.04 -4.54 13.64
N LEU A 253 7.39 -3.54 14.24
CA LEU A 253 6.03 -3.17 13.86
C LEU A 253 5.95 -2.67 12.42
N PHE A 254 6.88 -1.81 12.01
CA PHE A 254 6.97 -1.33 10.63
C PHE A 254 7.19 -2.48 9.65
N THR A 255 8.13 -3.40 9.92
CA THR A 255 8.35 -4.60 9.10
C THR A 255 7.13 -5.51 9.08
N SER A 256 6.42 -5.67 10.20
CA SER A 256 5.18 -6.45 10.23
C SER A 256 4.11 -5.86 9.31
N SER A 257 3.96 -4.53 9.29
CA SER A 257 3.03 -3.86 8.37
C SER A 257 3.40 -4.14 6.90
N LYS A 258 4.69 -4.12 6.53
CA LYS A 258 5.15 -4.48 5.18
C LYS A 258 4.83 -5.93 4.82
N ILE A 259 5.03 -6.87 5.75
CA ILE A 259 4.72 -8.30 5.53
C ILE A 259 3.21 -8.48 5.29
N PHE A 260 2.37 -7.89 6.15
CA PHE A 260 0.91 -7.95 5.97
C PHE A 260 0.46 -7.34 4.65
N ARG A 261 1.05 -6.20 4.27
CA ARG A 261 0.79 -5.59 2.96
C ARG A 261 1.12 -6.54 1.80
N ILE A 262 2.26 -7.22 1.84
CA ILE A 262 2.66 -8.17 0.80
C ILE A 262 1.74 -9.40 0.78
N LEU A 263 1.36 -9.94 1.94
CA LEU A 263 0.39 -11.01 2.05
C LEU A 263 -0.98 -10.62 1.47
N TRP A 264 -1.38 -9.36 1.66
CA TRP A 264 -2.57 -8.81 1.03
C TRP A 264 -2.43 -8.79 -0.51
N ILE A 265 -1.32 -8.29 -1.06
CA ILE A 265 -1.07 -8.28 -2.52
C ILE A 265 -1.15 -9.70 -3.10
N LEU A 266 -0.51 -10.67 -2.44
CA LEU A 266 -0.53 -12.07 -2.89
C LEU A 266 -1.94 -12.67 -2.85
N SER A 267 -2.69 -12.39 -1.78
CA SER A 267 -4.08 -12.84 -1.63
C SER A 267 -4.99 -12.25 -2.70
N TYR A 268 -4.85 -10.95 -2.96
CA TYR A 268 -5.55 -10.23 -4.02
C TYR A 268 -5.22 -10.81 -5.41
N LEU A 269 -3.93 -11.00 -5.72
CA LEU A 269 -3.51 -11.47 -7.02
C LEU A 269 -3.96 -12.91 -7.28
N PHE A 270 -3.84 -13.79 -6.27
CA PHE A 270 -4.33 -15.16 -6.35
C PHE A 270 -5.84 -15.20 -6.55
N PHE A 271 -6.59 -14.40 -5.79
CA PHE A 271 -8.04 -14.28 -5.95
C PHE A 271 -8.44 -13.85 -7.36
N CYS A 272 -7.80 -12.79 -7.86
CA CYS A 272 -8.07 -12.24 -9.18
C CYS A 272 -7.75 -13.27 -10.28
N TRP A 273 -6.59 -13.93 -10.21
CA TRP A 273 -6.21 -14.98 -11.15
C TRP A 273 -7.22 -16.13 -11.16
N ARG A 274 -7.58 -16.67 -9.98
CA ARG A 274 -8.56 -17.77 -9.86
C ARG A 274 -9.87 -17.44 -10.55
N ARG A 275 -10.38 -16.20 -10.43
CA ARG A 275 -11.64 -15.78 -11.05
C ARG A 275 -11.54 -15.43 -12.54
N SER A 276 -10.40 -14.94 -12.99
CA SER A 276 -10.23 -14.40 -14.35
C SER A 276 -9.56 -15.35 -15.35
N HIS A 277 -8.92 -16.44 -14.91
CA HIS A 277 -8.10 -17.28 -15.79
C HIS A 277 -8.84 -17.80 -17.04
N LEU A 278 -10.12 -18.16 -16.92
CA LEU A 278 -10.94 -18.59 -18.07
C LEU A 278 -11.20 -17.44 -19.06
N GLN A 279 -11.39 -16.22 -18.57
CA GLN A 279 -11.55 -15.03 -19.41
C GLN A 279 -10.25 -14.71 -20.15
N VAL A 280 -9.12 -14.81 -19.44
CA VAL A 280 -7.78 -14.65 -20.03
C VAL A 280 -7.54 -15.70 -21.11
N GLN A 281 -7.89 -16.96 -20.86
CA GLN A 281 -7.76 -18.04 -21.84
C GLN A 281 -8.59 -17.79 -23.10
N ARG A 282 -9.81 -17.26 -22.95
CA ARG A 282 -10.70 -16.92 -24.08
C ARG A 282 -10.20 -15.74 -24.89
N ILE A 283 -9.60 -14.74 -24.25
CA ILE A 283 -9.11 -13.53 -24.92
C ILE A 283 -7.74 -13.77 -25.56
N PHE A 284 -6.87 -14.51 -24.88
CA PHE A 284 -5.48 -14.77 -25.27
C PHE A 284 -5.17 -16.27 -25.39
N PRO A 285 -5.85 -17.03 -26.25
CA PRO A 285 -5.68 -18.49 -26.30
C PRO A 285 -4.24 -18.90 -26.62
N ARG A 286 -3.53 -18.15 -27.48
CA ARG A 286 -2.14 -18.41 -27.85
C ARG A 286 -1.14 -18.08 -26.74
N PHE A 287 -1.39 -17.00 -26.00
CA PHE A 287 -0.48 -16.50 -24.96
C PHE A 287 -0.85 -16.94 -23.54
N TYR A 288 -1.96 -17.67 -23.37
CA TYR A 288 -2.48 -18.05 -22.06
C TYR A 288 -1.43 -18.74 -21.18
N LYS A 289 -0.65 -19.69 -21.73
CA LYS A 289 0.40 -20.38 -20.97
C LYS A 289 1.47 -19.40 -20.47
N THR A 290 1.92 -18.48 -21.32
CA THR A 290 2.91 -17.46 -20.95
C THR A 290 2.36 -16.53 -19.87
N ILE A 291 1.13 -16.03 -20.04
CA ILE A 291 0.48 -15.17 -19.05
C ILE A 291 0.33 -15.92 -17.72
N ALA A 292 -0.12 -17.18 -17.75
CA ALA A 292 -0.23 -18.00 -16.55
C ALA A 292 1.13 -18.17 -15.85
N THR A 293 2.19 -18.51 -16.58
CA THR A 293 3.54 -18.62 -16.02
C THR A 293 4.01 -17.30 -15.40
N LEU A 294 3.78 -16.16 -16.05
CA LEU A 294 4.12 -14.85 -15.50
C LEU A 294 3.36 -14.54 -14.21
N PHE A 295 2.05 -14.84 -14.15
CA PHE A 295 1.26 -14.69 -12.94
C PHE A 295 1.76 -15.59 -11.81
N PHE A 296 2.14 -16.83 -12.09
CA PHE A 296 2.68 -17.75 -11.07
C PHE A 296 4.11 -17.42 -10.64
N LEU A 297 4.90 -16.73 -11.47
CA LEU A 297 6.25 -16.26 -11.12
C LEU A 297 6.25 -14.90 -10.42
N SER A 298 5.22 -14.07 -10.63
CA SER A 298 5.10 -12.75 -10.01
C SER A 298 5.24 -12.71 -8.47
N PRO A 299 4.83 -13.75 -7.68
CA PRO A 299 5.04 -13.75 -6.25
C PRO A 299 6.50 -13.62 -5.83
N ILE A 300 7.45 -14.08 -6.66
CA ILE A 300 8.90 -13.96 -6.37
C ILE A 300 9.31 -12.49 -6.28
N LEU A 301 8.84 -11.67 -7.23
CA LEU A 301 9.12 -10.22 -7.24
C LEU A 301 8.32 -9.49 -6.16
N ILE A 302 7.08 -9.91 -5.90
CA ILE A 302 6.23 -9.33 -4.86
C ILE A 302 6.78 -9.60 -3.44
N LEU A 303 7.37 -10.77 -3.21
CA LEU A 303 8.00 -11.14 -1.93
C LEU A 303 9.39 -10.51 -1.73
N SER A 304 9.98 -9.94 -2.77
CA SER A 304 11.33 -9.39 -2.74
C SER A 304 11.62 -8.32 -1.66
N PRO A 305 10.65 -7.52 -1.16
CA PRO A 305 10.92 -6.58 -0.07
C PRO A 305 11.11 -7.25 1.30
N ILE A 306 10.62 -8.48 1.50
CA ILE A 306 10.61 -9.13 2.84
C ILE A 306 12.03 -9.38 3.37
N PRO A 307 12.96 -9.99 2.62
CA PRO A 307 14.33 -10.19 3.10
C PRO A 307 15.00 -8.89 3.55
N PHE A 308 14.76 -7.79 2.85
CA PHE A 308 15.32 -6.48 3.19
C PHE A 308 14.62 -5.83 4.38
N ALA A 309 13.30 -6.02 4.53
CA ALA A 309 12.58 -5.56 5.72
C ALA A 309 13.03 -6.31 6.99
N ILE A 310 13.35 -7.61 6.86
CA ILE A 310 13.97 -8.39 7.95
C ILE A 310 15.39 -7.91 8.21
N TYR A 311 16.19 -7.71 7.16
CA TYR A 311 17.54 -7.19 7.26
C TYR A 311 17.59 -5.83 7.98
N GLN A 312 16.63 -4.93 7.69
CA GLN A 312 16.50 -3.63 8.36
C GLN A 312 16.22 -3.74 9.86
N VAL A 313 15.55 -4.80 10.31
CA VAL A 313 15.33 -5.06 11.75
C VAL A 313 16.63 -5.50 12.43
N VAL A 314 17.45 -6.31 11.75
CA VAL A 314 18.70 -6.86 12.30
C VAL A 314 19.83 -5.84 12.25
N ILE A 315 20.00 -5.15 11.12
CA ILE A 315 21.05 -4.16 10.87
C ILE A 315 20.38 -2.87 10.35
N PRO A 316 19.92 -2.01 11.27
CA PRO A 316 19.25 -0.78 10.88
C PRO A 316 20.27 0.22 10.32
N SER A 317 20.18 0.45 9.02
CA SER A 317 21.03 1.41 8.31
C SER A 317 20.21 2.17 7.26
N ALA A 318 20.62 3.40 6.94
CA ALA A 318 19.99 4.20 5.90
C ALA A 318 20.02 3.47 4.53
N GLY A 319 21.14 2.82 4.21
CA GLY A 319 21.26 2.02 2.99
C GLY A 319 20.25 0.86 2.93
N ALA A 320 20.04 0.13 4.02
CA ALA A 320 19.03 -0.94 4.08
C ALA A 320 17.62 -0.41 3.81
N GLN A 321 17.31 0.78 4.32
CA GLN A 321 16.01 1.43 4.09
C GLN A 321 15.83 1.81 2.62
N SER A 322 16.85 2.43 1.99
CA SER A 322 16.82 2.76 0.55
C SER A 322 16.63 1.51 -0.32
N TRP A 323 17.35 0.42 -0.04
CA TRP A 323 17.16 -0.85 -0.76
C TRP A 323 15.75 -1.40 -0.57
N SER A 324 15.20 -1.37 0.64
CA SER A 324 13.82 -1.82 0.90
C SER A 324 12.80 -1.07 0.04
N TYR A 325 12.98 0.23 -0.18
CA TYR A 325 12.12 1.02 -1.07
C TYR A 325 12.22 0.60 -2.53
N TRP A 326 13.41 0.32 -3.07
CA TRP A 326 13.58 -0.15 -4.44
C TRP A 326 12.90 -1.51 -4.70
N PHE A 327 12.98 -2.43 -3.74
CA PHE A 327 12.28 -3.71 -3.86
C PHE A 327 10.77 -3.54 -3.70
N GLU A 328 10.31 -2.63 -2.85
CA GLU A 328 8.89 -2.27 -2.73
C GLU A 328 8.35 -1.73 -4.07
N MET A 329 9.09 -0.83 -4.74
CA MET A 329 8.79 -0.37 -6.10
C MET A 329 8.65 -1.53 -7.09
N THR A 330 9.58 -2.47 -7.05
CA THR A 330 9.54 -3.65 -7.93
C THR A 330 8.30 -4.49 -7.71
N SER A 331 7.91 -4.71 -6.44
CA SER A 331 6.67 -5.40 -6.08
C SER A 331 5.42 -4.68 -6.63
N ILE A 332 5.36 -3.36 -6.44
CA ILE A 332 4.22 -2.53 -6.90
C ILE A 332 4.12 -2.50 -8.42
N LEU A 333 5.24 -2.30 -9.12
CA LEU A 333 5.26 -2.33 -10.59
C LEU A 333 4.82 -3.69 -11.14
N THR A 334 5.22 -4.77 -10.47
CA THR A 334 4.77 -6.13 -10.81
C THR A 334 3.26 -6.26 -10.67
N LEU A 335 2.69 -5.78 -9.56
CA LEU A 335 1.25 -5.76 -9.34
C LEU A 335 0.52 -4.93 -10.41
N LEU A 336 0.99 -3.71 -10.69
CA LEU A 336 0.41 -2.83 -11.70
C LEU A 336 0.42 -3.44 -13.11
N LEU A 337 1.48 -4.17 -13.47
CA LEU A 337 1.57 -4.86 -14.75
C LEU A 337 0.55 -6.00 -14.85
N CYS A 338 0.40 -6.79 -13.78
CA CYS A 338 -0.64 -7.81 -13.68
C CYS A 338 -2.04 -7.20 -13.76
N ASP A 339 -2.30 -6.13 -13.01
CA ASP A 339 -3.59 -5.44 -13.00
C ASP A 339 -3.93 -4.79 -14.33
N SER A 340 -2.95 -4.22 -15.03
CA SER A 340 -3.13 -3.68 -16.38
C SER A 340 -3.54 -4.76 -17.38
N LEU A 341 -2.93 -5.95 -17.27
CA LEU A 341 -3.30 -7.10 -18.10
C LEU A 341 -4.73 -7.58 -17.81
N LEU A 342 -5.10 -7.66 -16.52
CA LEU A 342 -6.45 -8.03 -16.10
C LEU A 342 -7.49 -6.98 -16.54
N LEU A 343 -7.19 -5.70 -16.38
CA LEU A 343 -8.06 -4.61 -16.82
C LEU A 343 -8.30 -4.66 -18.32
N TYR A 344 -7.24 -4.84 -19.10
CA TYR A 344 -7.36 -5.02 -20.55
C TYR A 344 -8.24 -6.23 -20.88
N CYS A 345 -8.05 -7.35 -20.18
CA CYS A 345 -8.86 -8.55 -20.34
C CYS A 345 -10.34 -8.27 -20.05
N PHE A 346 -10.66 -7.63 -18.93
CA PHE A 346 -12.04 -7.33 -18.53
C PHE A 346 -12.72 -6.34 -19.48
N LEU A 347 -12.03 -5.27 -19.88
CA LEU A 347 -12.57 -4.29 -20.83
C LEU A 347 -12.84 -4.93 -22.20
N ARG A 348 -11.91 -5.74 -22.70
CA ARG A 348 -12.07 -6.43 -23.98
C ARG A 348 -13.17 -7.49 -23.93
N PHE A 349 -13.32 -8.18 -22.79
CA PHE A 349 -14.40 -9.13 -22.57
C PHE A 349 -15.76 -8.43 -22.62
N LEU A 350 -15.93 -7.36 -21.84
CA LEU A 350 -17.17 -6.58 -21.78
C LEU A 350 -17.52 -5.96 -23.14
N SER A 351 -16.54 -5.41 -23.85
CA SER A 351 -16.73 -4.85 -25.18
C SER A 351 -17.30 -5.89 -26.15
N ARG A 352 -16.71 -7.09 -26.21
CA ARG A 352 -17.21 -8.18 -27.08
C ARG A 352 -18.64 -8.59 -26.74
N THR A 353 -18.98 -8.69 -25.44
CA THR A 353 -20.33 -9.06 -25.01
C THR A 353 -21.38 -8.00 -25.32
N MET A 354 -21.00 -6.73 -25.45
CA MET A 354 -21.93 -5.66 -25.81
C MET A 354 -22.16 -5.54 -27.31
N THR A 355 -21.18 -5.91 -28.13
CA THR A 355 -21.26 -5.80 -29.60
C THR A 355 -21.93 -6.99 -30.26
N ASP A 356 -21.73 -8.20 -29.73
CA ASP A 356 -22.26 -9.43 -30.34
C ASP A 356 -23.55 -9.86 -29.63
N LYS A 357 -24.70 -9.45 -30.18
CA LYS A 357 -26.03 -9.79 -29.64
C LYS A 357 -26.37 -11.28 -29.74
N ASN A 358 -25.66 -12.05 -30.57
CA ASN A 358 -25.98 -13.45 -30.84
C ASN A 358 -25.12 -14.42 -30.01
N ALA A 359 -24.03 -13.95 -29.39
CA ALA A 359 -23.21 -14.78 -28.53
C ALA A 359 -23.88 -14.99 -27.16
N PRO A 360 -23.98 -16.24 -26.65
CA PRO A 360 -24.51 -16.48 -25.31
C PRO A 360 -23.58 -15.84 -24.26
N ILE A 361 -24.09 -14.83 -23.57
CA ILE A 361 -23.36 -14.10 -22.52
C ILE A 361 -23.54 -14.86 -21.20
N ASP A 362 -22.44 -15.36 -20.64
CA ASP A 362 -22.46 -15.89 -19.27
C ASP A 362 -22.48 -14.71 -18.27
N PRO A 363 -23.57 -14.52 -17.51
CA PRO A 363 -23.72 -13.42 -16.57
C PRO A 363 -22.64 -13.43 -15.46
N LYS A 364 -22.06 -14.59 -15.15
CA LYS A 364 -21.00 -14.70 -14.12
C LYS A 364 -19.73 -13.98 -14.56
N PHE A 365 -19.34 -14.14 -15.83
CA PHE A 365 -18.18 -13.44 -16.37
C PHE A 365 -18.40 -11.93 -16.43
N VAL A 366 -19.63 -11.46 -16.64
CA VAL A 366 -19.96 -10.03 -16.58
C VAL A 366 -19.78 -9.49 -15.16
N ILE A 367 -20.26 -10.22 -14.14
CA ILE A 367 -20.07 -9.84 -12.73
C ILE A 367 -18.57 -9.78 -12.39
N VAL A 368 -17.80 -10.81 -12.75
CA VAL A 368 -16.34 -10.86 -12.52
C VAL A 368 -15.64 -9.67 -13.19
N SER A 369 -15.94 -9.37 -14.44
CA SER A 369 -15.30 -8.26 -15.14
C SER A 369 -15.66 -6.89 -14.54
N ARG A 370 -16.94 -6.65 -14.19
CA ARG A 370 -17.36 -5.37 -13.58
C ARG A 370 -16.73 -5.15 -12.22
N MET A 371 -16.81 -6.15 -11.35
CA MET A 371 -16.23 -6.08 -10.01
C MET A 371 -14.70 -6.08 -10.05
N GLY A 372 -14.10 -6.76 -11.03
CA GLY A 372 -12.65 -6.76 -11.27
C GLY A 372 -12.14 -5.40 -11.74
N ILE A 373 -12.89 -4.68 -12.59
CA ILE A 373 -12.56 -3.28 -12.93
C ILE A 373 -12.64 -2.39 -11.69
N LEU A 374 -13.69 -2.56 -10.87
CA LEU A 374 -13.86 -1.81 -9.63
C LEU A 374 -12.76 -2.09 -8.60
N SER A 375 -12.13 -3.27 -8.61
CA SER A 375 -10.97 -3.55 -7.76
C SER A 375 -9.66 -3.04 -8.36
N VAL A 376 -9.46 -3.15 -9.68
CA VAL A 376 -8.21 -2.73 -10.32
C VAL A 376 -8.01 -1.20 -10.25
N ILE A 377 -9.08 -0.40 -10.36
CA ILE A 377 -8.96 1.07 -10.33
C ILE A 377 -8.30 1.56 -9.03
N PRO A 378 -8.80 1.22 -7.81
CA PRO A 378 -8.11 1.57 -6.57
C PRO A 378 -6.71 0.98 -6.46
N SER A 379 -6.45 -0.24 -6.96
CA SER A 379 -5.10 -0.81 -6.98
C SER A 379 -4.12 0.01 -7.84
N ILE A 380 -4.57 0.54 -8.98
CA ILE A 380 -3.75 1.43 -9.82
C ILE A 380 -3.46 2.74 -9.10
N VAL A 381 -4.48 3.35 -8.47
CA VAL A 381 -4.31 4.57 -7.68
C VAL A 381 -3.31 4.32 -6.55
N MET A 382 -3.49 3.25 -5.78
CA MET A 382 -2.57 2.82 -4.72
C MET A 382 -1.14 2.70 -5.24
N GLY A 383 -0.93 1.96 -6.34
CA GLY A 383 0.41 1.78 -6.89
C GLY A 383 1.04 3.07 -7.42
N GLY A 384 0.24 3.99 -7.99
CA GLY A 384 0.70 5.32 -8.38
C GLY A 384 1.11 6.19 -7.19
N VAL A 385 0.33 6.15 -6.11
CA VAL A 385 0.64 6.82 -4.84
C VAL A 385 1.94 6.28 -4.25
N ASP A 386 2.11 4.97 -4.22
CA ASP A 386 3.32 4.36 -3.67
C ASP A 386 4.56 4.71 -4.51
N LEU A 387 4.45 4.67 -5.84
CA LEU A 387 5.52 5.07 -6.77
C LEU A 387 5.97 6.50 -6.52
N LEU A 388 5.00 7.41 -6.34
CA LEU A 388 5.27 8.80 -6.01
C LEU A 388 5.97 8.91 -4.65
N LEU A 389 5.48 8.20 -3.63
CA LEU A 389 6.07 8.19 -2.29
C LEU A 389 7.53 7.73 -2.28
N ALA A 390 7.89 6.68 -3.03
CA ALA A 390 9.28 6.27 -3.09
C ALA A 390 10.17 7.22 -3.90
N GLY A 391 9.61 7.88 -4.93
CA GLY A 391 10.35 8.88 -5.72
C GLY A 391 10.62 10.18 -4.95
N THR A 392 9.82 10.50 -3.93
CA THR A 392 9.89 11.78 -3.21
C THR A 392 10.21 11.62 -1.71
N ALA A 393 10.57 10.43 -1.24
CA ALA A 393 10.68 10.12 0.20
C ALA A 393 11.67 11.00 0.97
N GLU A 394 12.69 11.56 0.32
CA GLU A 394 13.76 12.33 0.98
C GLU A 394 13.46 13.83 1.13
N SER A 395 12.49 14.38 0.41
CA SER A 395 12.27 15.83 0.31
C SER A 395 10.89 16.31 0.75
N GLN A 396 9.99 15.40 1.14
CA GLN A 396 8.60 15.74 1.41
C GLN A 396 8.28 16.02 2.87
N ASP A 397 7.28 16.86 3.04
CA ASP A 397 6.67 17.17 4.32
C ASP A 397 5.99 15.91 4.93
N TYR A 398 5.99 15.80 6.26
CA TYR A 398 5.36 14.67 6.95
C TYR A 398 3.84 14.66 6.74
N ALA A 399 3.20 15.82 6.65
CA ALA A 399 1.77 15.94 6.36
C ALA A 399 1.43 15.38 4.97
N TYR A 400 2.34 15.62 4.01
CA TYR A 400 2.26 15.02 2.68
C TYR A 400 2.36 13.50 2.77
N MET A 401 3.44 12.97 3.38
CA MET A 401 3.63 11.53 3.56
C MET A 401 2.43 10.87 4.25
N ALA A 402 1.89 11.52 5.29
CA ALA A 402 0.74 11.06 6.04
C ALA A 402 -0.53 10.95 5.18
N THR A 403 -0.79 11.96 4.35
CA THR A 403 -1.96 12.00 3.47
C THR A 403 -1.91 10.88 2.43
N TRP A 404 -0.75 10.67 1.80
CA TRP A 404 -0.59 9.66 0.76
C TRP A 404 -0.62 8.22 1.30
N THR A 405 0.01 7.94 2.45
CA THR A 405 -0.09 6.60 3.05
C THR A 405 -1.52 6.27 3.46
N THR A 406 -2.25 7.28 3.96
CA THR A 406 -3.69 7.17 4.28
C THR A 406 -4.51 6.86 3.03
N LEU A 407 -4.29 7.59 1.92
CA LEU A 407 -4.97 7.36 0.65
C LEU A 407 -4.70 5.94 0.10
N SER A 408 -3.45 5.48 0.19
CA SER A 408 -3.05 4.12 -0.17
C SER A 408 -3.84 3.08 0.65
N SER A 409 -3.98 3.28 1.97
CA SER A 409 -4.78 2.40 2.83
C SER A 409 -6.27 2.40 2.47
N PHE A 410 -6.88 3.55 2.18
CA PHE A 410 -8.26 3.59 1.69
C PHE A 410 -8.46 2.80 0.40
N CYS A 411 -7.48 2.82 -0.51
CA CYS A 411 -7.54 2.04 -1.75
C CYS A 411 -7.52 0.54 -1.46
N ILE A 412 -6.68 0.05 -0.54
CA ILE A 412 -6.66 -1.35 -0.08
C ILE A 412 -8.05 -1.78 0.41
N HIS A 413 -8.70 -0.95 1.22
CA HIS A 413 -10.05 -1.21 1.74
C HIS A 413 -11.10 -1.25 0.64
N ALA A 414 -11.02 -0.33 -0.33
CA ALA A 414 -11.91 -0.31 -1.48
C ALA A 414 -11.79 -1.59 -2.33
N VAL A 415 -10.57 -2.09 -2.53
CA VAL A 415 -10.32 -3.38 -3.20
C VAL A 415 -10.96 -4.53 -2.43
N MET A 416 -10.77 -4.60 -1.10
CA MET A 416 -11.35 -5.66 -0.28
C MET A 416 -12.88 -5.63 -0.29
N LEU A 417 -13.48 -4.43 -0.24
CA LEU A 417 -14.92 -4.26 -0.39
C LEU A 417 -15.42 -4.76 -1.76
N ALA A 418 -14.70 -4.46 -2.84
CA ALA A 418 -15.03 -4.95 -4.18
C ALA A 418 -14.93 -6.48 -4.27
N MET A 419 -13.93 -7.10 -3.63
CA MET A 419 -13.77 -8.56 -3.59
C MET A 419 -14.90 -9.26 -2.81
N VAL A 420 -15.27 -8.73 -1.64
CA VAL A 420 -16.41 -9.24 -0.85
C VAL A 420 -17.71 -9.09 -1.66
N SER A 421 -17.92 -7.93 -2.29
CA SER A 421 -19.08 -7.66 -3.11
C SER A 421 -19.16 -8.60 -4.32
N MET A 422 -18.03 -8.93 -4.95
CA MET A 422 -17.95 -9.91 -6.03
C MET A 422 -18.41 -11.30 -5.56
N LYS A 423 -18.00 -11.74 -4.37
CA LYS A 423 -18.44 -13.03 -3.81
C LYS A 423 -19.95 -13.09 -3.64
N ILE A 424 -20.52 -12.05 -3.01
CA ILE A 424 -21.95 -11.96 -2.75
C ILE A 424 -22.73 -11.94 -4.06
N ALA A 425 -22.29 -11.16 -5.05
CA ALA A 425 -22.93 -11.04 -6.35
C ALA A 425 -22.93 -12.39 -7.12
N LEU A 426 -21.80 -13.11 -7.12
CA LEU A 426 -21.69 -14.41 -7.79
C LEU A 426 -22.62 -15.45 -7.18
N TYR A 427 -22.78 -15.46 -5.85
CA TYR A 427 -23.70 -16.39 -5.19
C TYR A 427 -25.16 -16.05 -5.42
N ARG A 428 -25.53 -14.77 -5.35
CA ARG A 428 -26.90 -14.34 -5.71
C ARG A 428 -27.26 -14.80 -7.12
N ARG A 429 -26.30 -14.70 -8.06
CA ARG A 429 -26.50 -15.21 -9.42
C ARG A 429 -26.61 -16.73 -9.48
N ALA A 430 -25.78 -17.46 -8.73
CA ALA A 430 -25.85 -18.92 -8.67
C ALA A 430 -27.22 -19.42 -8.15
N ILE A 431 -27.78 -18.75 -7.13
CA ILE A 431 -29.12 -19.04 -6.63
C ILE A 431 -30.19 -18.78 -7.69
N GLN A 432 -30.11 -17.64 -8.38
CA GLN A 432 -31.06 -17.31 -9.47
C GLN A 432 -31.04 -18.37 -10.57
N ASP A 433 -29.85 -18.80 -11.01
CA ASP A 433 -29.69 -19.85 -12.02
C ASP A 433 -30.36 -21.17 -11.56
N LEU A 434 -30.29 -21.49 -10.26
CA LEU A 434 -30.91 -22.69 -9.68
C LEU A 434 -32.45 -22.60 -9.68
N TYR A 435 -33.01 -21.44 -9.32
CA TYR A 435 -34.45 -21.22 -9.39
C TYR A 435 -34.98 -21.28 -10.84
N GLU A 436 -34.26 -20.67 -11.78
CA GLU A 436 -34.59 -20.74 -13.22
C GLU A 436 -34.53 -22.18 -13.76
N PHE A 437 -33.57 -22.99 -13.30
CA PHE A 437 -33.48 -24.39 -13.69
C PHE A 437 -34.66 -25.22 -13.17
N ASN A 438 -35.02 -25.06 -11.89
CA ASN A 438 -36.13 -25.80 -11.27
C ASN A 438 -37.48 -25.46 -11.91
N THR A 439 -37.72 -24.17 -12.20
CA THR A 439 -38.97 -23.72 -12.84
C THR A 439 -39.13 -24.25 -14.27
N ARG A 440 -38.04 -24.30 -15.06
CA ARG A 440 -38.06 -24.90 -16.42
C ARG A 440 -38.30 -26.41 -16.39
N GLY A 441 -37.76 -27.10 -15.38
CA GLY A 441 -38.02 -28.52 -15.15
C GLY A 441 -39.51 -28.81 -14.96
N MET A 442 -40.18 -28.02 -14.11
CA MET A 442 -41.61 -28.17 -13.82
C MET A 442 -42.50 -27.81 -15.03
N SER A 443 -42.13 -26.83 -15.85
CA SER A 443 -42.91 -26.50 -17.06
C SER A 443 -42.81 -27.56 -18.16
N SER A 444 -41.72 -28.34 -18.19
CA SER A 444 -41.52 -29.40 -19.19
C SER A 444 -42.24 -30.71 -18.85
N GLU A 445 -42.63 -30.92 -17.59
CA GLU A 445 -43.37 -32.13 -17.16
C GLU A 445 -44.90 -32.00 -17.27
N GLY A 446 -45.41 -30.81 -17.62
CA GLY A 446 -46.85 -30.57 -17.89
C GLY A 446 -47.42 -31.26 -19.15
N GLY A 447 -46.63 -32.09 -19.85
CA GLY A 447 -47.01 -32.73 -21.11
C GLY A 447 -47.09 -34.26 -21.12
N LYS A 448 -46.72 -34.98 -20.04
CA LYS A 448 -46.85 -36.45 -19.99
C LYS A 448 -47.34 -36.94 -18.64
N LYS A 449 -48.52 -37.59 -18.69
CA LYS A 449 -49.14 -38.37 -17.62
C LYS A 449 -48.09 -39.10 -16.77
N THR A 450 -48.14 -38.82 -15.46
CA THR A 450 -47.79 -39.70 -14.33
C THR A 450 -47.25 -41.07 -14.72
N ALA A 451 -45.94 -41.20 -14.79
CA ALA A 451 -45.26 -42.45 -14.46
C ALA A 451 -44.69 -42.29 -13.05
N ASN A 452 -45.29 -42.98 -12.09
CA ASN A 452 -44.76 -43.09 -10.73
C ASN A 452 -43.34 -43.64 -10.79
N TYR A 453 -42.34 -42.81 -10.51
CA TYR A 453 -41.01 -43.27 -10.17
C TYR A 453 -40.80 -43.06 -8.67
N THR A 454 -41.04 -44.12 -7.91
CA THR A 454 -40.53 -44.30 -6.56
C THR A 454 -39.00 -44.28 -6.65
N ILE A 455 -38.37 -43.20 -6.16
CA ILE A 455 -36.92 -43.10 -6.06
C ILE A 455 -36.48 -44.01 -4.90
N PHE A 456 -36.02 -45.21 -5.24
CA PHE A 456 -35.37 -46.12 -4.32
C PHE A 456 -33.91 -45.67 -4.15
N TRP A 457 -33.56 -45.12 -2.98
CA TRP A 457 -32.18 -44.85 -2.62
C TRP A 457 -31.47 -46.17 -2.31
N SER A 458 -30.70 -46.71 -3.26
CA SER A 458 -29.79 -47.82 -2.95
C SER A 458 -28.49 -47.25 -2.36
N LYS A 459 -28.30 -47.54 -1.08
CA LYS A 459 -27.09 -47.22 -0.31
C LYS A 459 -26.05 -48.28 -0.69
N GLN A 460 -25.13 -47.97 -1.60
CA GLN A 460 -24.03 -48.87 -1.92
C GLN A 460 -22.94 -48.75 -0.84
N SER A 461 -23.06 -49.56 0.21
CA SER A 461 -21.96 -49.83 1.14
C SER A 461 -21.02 -50.85 0.49
N GLY A 462 -19.93 -50.38 -0.10
CA GLY A 462 -18.84 -51.23 -0.57
C GLY A 462 -17.94 -51.63 0.59
N THR A 463 -18.17 -52.81 1.13
CA THR A 463 -17.26 -53.53 2.04
C THR A 463 -16.05 -53.99 1.23
N ILE A 464 -14.84 -53.50 1.55
CA ILE A 464 -13.59 -54.00 0.98
C ILE A 464 -13.11 -55.16 1.84
N ASN A 465 -13.12 -56.37 1.28
CA ASN A 465 -12.37 -57.52 1.78
C ASN A 465 -11.69 -58.23 0.59
N GLY A 466 -10.37 -58.45 0.72
CA GLY A 466 -9.75 -59.73 0.37
C GLY A 466 -9.25 -60.00 -1.05
N SER A 467 -7.92 -59.87 -1.20
CA SER A 467 -6.95 -60.89 -1.71
C SER A 467 -6.90 -61.35 -3.19
N ASN A 468 -5.70 -61.10 -3.75
CA ASN A 468 -4.77 -62.00 -4.46
C ASN A 468 -5.03 -62.61 -5.85
N THR A 469 -3.97 -62.45 -6.67
CA THR A 469 -3.46 -63.29 -7.79
C THR A 469 -4.34 -63.33 -9.05
N SER A 470 -3.86 -63.28 -10.29
CA SER A 470 -2.58 -63.64 -10.92
C SER A 470 -2.46 -62.99 -12.31
N ARG A 471 -1.25 -63.12 -12.85
CA ARG A 471 -0.64 -62.54 -14.06
C ARG A 471 -1.10 -63.23 -15.36
N ALA A 472 -1.48 -62.48 -16.40
CA ALA A 472 -1.35 -62.91 -17.81
C ALA A 472 -1.43 -61.71 -18.79
N LYS A 473 -0.54 -61.72 -19.79
CA LYS A 473 -0.35 -60.73 -20.88
C LYS A 473 -1.52 -60.70 -21.88
N PRO A 474 -1.78 -59.59 -22.58
CA PRO A 474 -2.47 -59.62 -23.87
C PRO A 474 -1.49 -59.50 -25.05
N SER A 475 -1.72 -60.37 -26.04
CA SER A 475 -1.16 -60.39 -27.38
C SER A 475 -1.79 -59.33 -28.28
N VAL A 476 -0.99 -58.80 -29.20
CA VAL A 476 -1.36 -57.82 -30.23
C VAL A 476 -1.93 -58.56 -31.45
N VAL A 477 -3.14 -58.20 -31.88
CA VAL A 477 -3.72 -58.60 -33.17
C VAL A 477 -4.27 -57.35 -33.87
N ARG A 478 -3.73 -57.06 -35.06
CA ARG A 478 -4.28 -56.11 -36.05
C ARG A 478 -5.22 -56.86 -37.02
N PRO A 479 -6.23 -56.17 -37.55
CA PRO A 479 -6.61 -56.30 -38.96
C PRO A 479 -6.67 -54.90 -39.61
N SER A 480 -5.96 -54.63 -40.71
CA SER A 480 -6.16 -55.01 -42.12
C SER A 480 -7.25 -54.20 -42.83
N THR A 481 -6.76 -53.34 -43.72
CA THR A 481 -7.41 -52.56 -44.77
C THR A 481 -8.19 -53.41 -45.78
N SER A 482 -9.28 -52.86 -46.32
CA SER A 482 -9.83 -53.27 -47.61
C SER A 482 -10.09 -52.05 -48.50
N ASN A 483 -9.58 -52.15 -49.72
CA ASN A 483 -9.76 -51.21 -50.83
C ASN A 483 -11.08 -51.50 -51.55
N ILE A 484 -11.73 -50.46 -52.08
CA ILE A 484 -12.69 -50.58 -53.19
C ILE A 484 -12.28 -49.55 -54.26
N LEU A 485 -12.35 -49.98 -55.52
CA LEU A 485 -11.79 -49.39 -56.72
C LEU A 485 -12.90 -49.37 -57.80
N VAL A 486 -12.83 -48.37 -58.70
CA VAL A 486 -13.51 -48.26 -60.03
C VAL A 486 -14.98 -47.74 -59.97
N SER A 487 -15.48 -46.79 -60.77
CA SER A 487 -15.24 -46.50 -62.20
C SER A 487 -15.38 -45.02 -62.62
N GLU A 488 -14.68 -44.68 -63.71
CA GLU A 488 -14.74 -43.45 -64.52
C GLU A 488 -16.07 -43.24 -65.28
N ASN A 489 -16.37 -41.98 -65.60
CA ASN A 489 -16.64 -41.56 -66.98
C ASN A 489 -16.32 -40.07 -67.18
N VAL A 490 -15.73 -39.79 -68.34
CA VAL A 490 -15.07 -38.55 -68.78
C VAL A 490 -16.01 -37.66 -69.58
N ALA A 491 -15.94 -36.35 -69.40
CA ALA A 491 -16.04 -35.35 -70.50
C ALA A 491 -15.54 -33.97 -70.02
N ASP A 492 -14.65 -33.40 -70.81
CA ASP A 492 -13.79 -32.24 -70.56
C ASP A 492 -14.47 -30.87 -70.54
N ALA A 493 -14.01 -29.99 -69.64
CA ALA A 493 -13.73 -28.56 -69.89
C ALA A 493 -12.89 -27.97 -68.73
N GLN A 494 -11.68 -27.48 -69.03
CA GLN A 494 -10.76 -26.77 -68.11
C GLN A 494 -10.93 -25.22 -68.21
N PRO A 495 -10.21 -24.39 -67.42
CA PRO A 495 -10.16 -24.34 -65.96
C PRO A 495 -10.36 -22.89 -65.45
N ILE A 496 -10.90 -22.72 -64.23
CA ILE A 496 -10.71 -21.48 -63.46
C ILE A 496 -10.02 -21.87 -62.16
N GLN A 497 -8.79 -21.38 -61.99
CA GLN A 497 -8.02 -21.53 -60.77
C GLN A 497 -8.66 -20.70 -59.65
N VAL A 498 -9.17 -21.39 -58.63
CA VAL A 498 -9.44 -20.80 -57.31
C VAL A 498 -8.69 -21.65 -56.29
N GLU A 499 -7.72 -21.00 -55.66
CA GLU A 499 -6.86 -21.55 -54.63
C GLU A 499 -7.70 -21.93 -53.40
N SER A 500 -7.82 -23.24 -53.16
CA SER A 500 -8.62 -23.81 -52.08
C SER A 500 -7.77 -23.95 -50.81
N THR A 501 -8.00 -23.08 -49.82
CA THR A 501 -7.50 -23.30 -48.47
C THR A 501 -8.53 -24.15 -47.70
N THR A 502 -8.26 -25.45 -47.61
CA THR A 502 -9.04 -26.40 -46.80
C THR A 502 -8.79 -26.15 -45.30
N VAL A 503 -9.79 -25.61 -44.62
CA VAL A 503 -9.84 -25.56 -43.15
C VAL A 503 -10.44 -26.87 -42.65
N PRO A 504 -9.75 -27.66 -41.81
CA PRO A 504 -10.35 -28.86 -41.24
C PRO A 504 -11.41 -28.48 -40.20
N LEU A 505 -12.62 -28.97 -40.41
CA LEU A 505 -13.69 -29.02 -39.42
C LEU A 505 -13.23 -29.86 -38.22
N PRO A 506 -13.39 -29.40 -36.97
CA PRO A 506 -13.11 -30.25 -35.82
C PRO A 506 -14.16 -31.35 -35.73
N GLU A 507 -13.66 -32.59 -35.66
CA GLU A 507 -14.41 -33.81 -35.41
C GLU A 507 -15.42 -33.63 -34.28
N GLY A 508 -16.68 -33.95 -34.59
CA GLY A 508 -17.74 -34.07 -33.62
C GLY A 508 -17.41 -35.15 -32.59
N ARG A 509 -17.00 -34.74 -31.39
CA ARG A 509 -17.07 -35.62 -30.22
C ARG A 509 -18.53 -35.84 -29.87
N ASN A 510 -18.99 -37.06 -30.11
CA ASN A 510 -20.17 -37.64 -29.47
C ASN A 510 -20.02 -37.56 -27.94
N ILE A 511 -20.55 -36.50 -27.33
CA ILE A 511 -20.85 -36.44 -25.90
C ILE A 511 -22.34 -36.74 -25.76
N LEU A 512 -22.68 -38.01 -25.94
CA LEU A 512 -24.00 -38.56 -25.58
C LEU A 512 -23.77 -39.68 -24.57
N GLY A 513 -23.07 -39.33 -23.49
CA GLY A 513 -23.10 -40.04 -22.22
C GLY A 513 -23.83 -39.16 -21.22
N ARG A 514 -25.17 -39.29 -21.18
CA ARG A 514 -26.06 -38.56 -20.26
C ARG A 514 -25.86 -39.13 -18.85
N SER A 515 -24.77 -38.77 -18.20
CA SER A 515 -24.64 -38.90 -16.75
C SER A 515 -25.54 -37.85 -16.13
N LYS A 516 -26.54 -38.27 -15.35
CA LYS A 516 -27.27 -37.40 -14.42
C LYS A 516 -26.28 -36.99 -13.32
N SER A 517 -25.34 -36.08 -13.61
CA SER A 517 -24.65 -35.38 -12.53
C SER A 517 -25.68 -34.43 -11.91
N ASN A 518 -25.88 -34.57 -10.62
CA ASN A 518 -26.86 -33.82 -9.86
C ASN A 518 -26.67 -32.31 -10.08
N ALA A 519 -27.76 -31.53 -10.08
CA ALA A 519 -27.71 -30.07 -10.03
C ALA A 519 -26.81 -29.54 -8.89
N ARG A 520 -26.51 -30.38 -7.88
CA ARG A 520 -25.56 -30.15 -6.79
C ARG A 520 -24.09 -30.05 -7.23
N ASP A 521 -23.60 -30.89 -8.14
CA ASP A 521 -22.22 -30.78 -8.67
C ASP A 521 -22.03 -29.49 -9.50
N PHE A 522 -23.14 -28.96 -10.00
CA PHE A 522 -23.22 -27.71 -10.74
C PHE A 522 -23.09 -26.47 -9.84
N ILE A 523 -23.24 -26.55 -8.51
CA ILE A 523 -23.01 -25.40 -7.63
C ILE A 523 -21.54 -25.36 -7.20
N THR A 524 -20.97 -26.52 -6.88
CA THR A 524 -19.59 -26.67 -6.43
C THR A 524 -18.59 -26.25 -7.51
N TYR A 525 -18.85 -26.56 -8.79
CA TYR A 525 -17.98 -26.10 -9.89
C TYR A 525 -18.09 -24.60 -10.21
N TYR A 526 -19.17 -23.93 -9.76
CA TYR A 526 -19.49 -22.55 -10.14
C TYR A 526 -19.27 -21.52 -9.02
N VAL A 527 -19.26 -21.95 -7.75
CA VAL A 527 -19.02 -21.08 -6.58
C VAL A 527 -17.56 -21.15 -6.09
N ASP A 528 -16.89 -22.29 -6.31
CA ASP A 528 -15.50 -22.57 -5.93
C ASP A 528 -14.50 -22.22 -7.04
#